data_AF-A0A845HWW3-F1
#
_entry.id   AF-A0A845HWW3-F1
#
_cell.length_a   1.000
_cell.length_b   1.000
_cell.length_c   1.000
_cell.angle_alpha   90.00
_cell.angle_beta   90.00
_cell.angle_gamma   90.00
#
_symmetry.space_group_name_H-M   'P 1'
#
loop_
_entity.id
_entity.type
_entity.pdbx_description
1 polymer ?
#
loop_
_entity_poly.entity_id
_entity_poly.type
_entity_poly.pdbx_seq_one_letter_code
_entity_poly.pdbx_strand_id
1 'polypeptide(L)'
;MKWAKLDGIDSKNYLLYRVLMWVIAPYSNLPVDHRLKNILGAERGGGGDPGWEIECIENVNGNTDFRVWADQDISCLDDEELIYDSATFYKAVQETLEAYAVAHPARAGEIAEIIKFYGLDLIKK
;
A
#
# COMPACT_ATOMS: atom_id res chain seq x y z
N MET A 1 -7.86 -1.76 9.88
CA MET A 1 -6.49 -2.16 10.30
C MET A 1 -6.00 -1.36 11.53
N LYS A 2 -5.01 -1.85 12.31
CA LYS A 2 -4.17 -1.03 13.21
C LYS A 2 -2.75 -0.97 12.67
N TRP A 3 -2.05 0.16 12.82
CA TRP A 3 -0.68 0.28 12.30
C TRP A 3 0.24 -0.82 12.84
N ALA A 4 1.13 -1.33 11.98
CA ALA A 4 2.08 -2.41 12.28
C ALA A 4 1.43 -3.73 12.75
N LYS A 5 0.13 -3.93 12.53
CA LYS A 5 -0.60 -5.15 12.88
C LYS A 5 -1.48 -5.63 11.74
N LEU A 6 -1.43 -6.94 11.49
CA LEU A 6 -2.30 -7.61 10.52
C LEU A 6 -3.57 -8.21 11.15
N ASP A 7 -3.75 -8.06 12.47
CA ASP A 7 -4.93 -8.55 13.17
C ASP A 7 -6.22 -8.01 12.53
N GLY A 8 -7.12 -8.91 12.14
CA GLY A 8 -8.40 -8.58 11.52
C GLY A 8 -8.34 -8.26 10.02
N ILE A 9 -7.18 -8.44 9.38
CA ILE A 9 -7.07 -8.48 7.91
C ILE A 9 -7.36 -9.91 7.44
N ASP A 10 -8.06 -10.06 6.33
CA ASP A 10 -8.23 -11.37 5.66
C ASP A 10 -6.84 -11.87 5.23
N SER A 11 -6.51 -13.13 5.55
CA SER A 11 -5.15 -13.68 5.33
C SER A 11 -4.68 -13.56 3.89
N LYS A 12 -5.60 -13.61 2.92
CA LYS A 12 -5.29 -13.43 1.49
C LYS A 12 -4.72 -12.04 1.16
N ASN A 13 -4.87 -11.07 2.06
CA ASN A 13 -4.39 -9.69 1.88
C ASN A 13 -3.16 -9.39 2.77
N TYR A 14 -2.64 -10.35 3.53
CA TYR A 14 -1.50 -10.11 4.42
C TYR A 14 -0.27 -9.59 3.68
N LEU A 15 0.02 -10.11 2.50
CA LEU A 15 1.12 -9.64 1.66
C LEU A 15 0.94 -8.17 1.27
N LEU A 16 -0.24 -7.79 0.77
CA LEU A 16 -0.56 -6.41 0.40
C LEU A 16 -0.34 -5.45 1.58
N TYR A 17 -0.91 -5.74 2.74
CA TYR A 17 -0.76 -4.87 3.91
C TYR A 17 0.67 -4.87 4.45
N ARG A 18 1.40 -5.99 4.39
CA ARG A 18 2.81 -6.06 4.77
C ARG A 18 3.65 -5.12 3.91
N VAL A 19 3.50 -5.19 2.59
CA VAL A 19 4.24 -4.34 1.65
C VAL A 19 3.85 -2.87 1.84
N LEU A 20 2.57 -2.55 1.99
CA LEU A 20 2.12 -1.17 2.19
C LEU A 20 2.71 -0.52 3.46
N MET A 21 2.95 -1.31 4.52
CA MET A 21 3.67 -0.79 5.70
C MET A 21 5.10 -0.35 5.37
N TRP A 22 5.80 -1.06 4.49
CA TRP A 22 7.14 -0.69 4.03
C TRP A 22 7.12 0.49 3.05
N VAL A 23 6.11 0.55 2.17
CA VAL A 23 5.90 1.64 1.21
C VAL A 23 5.65 2.98 1.92
N ILE A 24 4.84 2.97 2.99
CA ILE A 24 4.38 4.18 3.69
C ILE A 24 5.35 4.64 4.77
N ALA A 25 6.10 3.72 5.40
CA ALA A 25 7.01 4.06 6.49
C ALA A 25 8.50 3.87 6.18
N PRO A 26 9.03 4.16 4.98
CA PRO A 26 10.41 3.85 4.71
C PRO A 26 11.34 4.74 5.55
N TYR A 27 11.05 6.04 5.75
CA TYR A 27 11.93 6.94 6.52
C TYR A 27 11.17 8.16 7.08
N SER A 28 11.35 8.51 8.36
CA SER A 28 10.69 9.67 9.00
C SER A 28 10.99 11.04 8.36
N ASN A 29 12.05 11.11 7.55
CA ASN A 29 12.56 12.35 6.97
C ASN A 29 12.05 12.62 5.54
N LEU A 30 11.25 11.71 4.97
CA LEU A 30 10.65 11.88 3.66
C LEU A 30 9.14 12.14 3.78
N PRO A 31 8.49 12.71 2.75
CA PRO A 31 7.04 12.71 2.64
C PRO A 31 6.46 11.29 2.71
N VAL A 32 5.29 11.11 3.31
CA VAL A 32 4.62 9.80 3.45
C VAL A 32 4.35 9.18 2.08
N ASP A 33 4.03 9.99 1.08
CA ASP A 33 3.72 9.54 -0.28
C ASP A 33 4.96 9.33 -1.16
N HIS A 34 6.18 9.43 -0.62
CA HIS A 34 7.42 9.40 -1.40
C HIS A 34 7.50 8.20 -2.37
N ARG A 35 7.02 7.02 -1.94
CA ARG A 35 6.92 5.83 -2.79
C ARG A 35 5.58 5.72 -3.51
N LEU A 36 4.49 6.16 -2.86
CA LEU A 36 3.14 6.13 -3.44
C LEU A 36 3.03 6.95 -4.73
N LYS A 37 3.74 8.06 -4.84
CA LYS A 37 3.72 8.88 -6.05
C LYS A 37 4.17 8.14 -7.32
N ASN A 38 5.07 7.17 -7.20
CA ASN A 38 5.53 6.37 -8.32
C ASN A 38 4.49 5.28 -8.65
N ILE A 39 4.01 4.59 -7.61
CA ILE A 39 3.03 3.51 -7.70
C ILE A 39 1.68 3.99 -8.26
N LEU A 40 1.17 5.10 -7.72
CA LEU A 40 -0.12 5.69 -8.08
C LEU A 40 -0.02 6.70 -9.24
N GLY A 41 1.21 7.05 -9.65
CA GLY A 41 1.48 8.01 -10.71
C GLY A 41 1.82 7.35 -12.04
N ALA A 42 2.57 8.07 -12.87
CA ALA A 42 2.88 7.66 -14.24
C ALA A 42 3.85 6.47 -14.32
N GLU A 43 4.68 6.25 -13.29
CA GLU A 43 5.62 5.12 -13.27
C GLU A 43 4.90 3.78 -13.07
N ARG A 44 3.69 3.80 -12.49
CA ARG A 44 2.81 2.63 -12.37
C ARG A 44 3.48 1.45 -11.68
N GLY A 45 4.40 1.72 -10.74
CA GLY A 45 5.06 0.70 -9.96
C GLY A 45 6.24 1.24 -9.16
N GLY A 46 6.91 0.35 -8.44
CA GLY A 46 8.11 0.65 -7.69
C GLY A 46 8.53 -0.50 -6.78
N GLY A 47 9.75 -0.43 -6.28
CA GLY A 47 10.28 -1.38 -5.32
C GLY A 47 11.32 -0.75 -4.40
N GLY A 48 11.77 -1.54 -3.43
CA GLY A 48 12.86 -1.12 -2.56
C GLY A 48 13.09 -2.03 -1.38
N ASP A 49 13.95 -1.56 -0.48
CA ASP A 49 14.27 -2.24 0.77
C ASP A 49 13.02 -2.30 1.68
N PRO A 50 12.80 -3.39 2.43
CA PRO A 50 13.72 -4.52 2.63
C PRO A 50 13.63 -5.64 1.58
N GLY A 51 12.94 -5.43 0.45
CA GLY A 51 12.70 -6.45 -0.58
C GLY A 51 11.22 -6.54 -0.93
N TRP A 52 10.70 -5.53 -1.63
CA TRP A 52 9.33 -5.49 -2.12
C TRP A 52 9.22 -4.85 -3.49
N GLU A 53 8.15 -5.21 -4.20
CA GLU A 53 7.78 -4.62 -5.49
C GLU A 53 6.25 -4.51 -5.61
N ILE A 54 5.79 -3.42 -6.21
CA ILE A 54 4.41 -3.26 -6.67
C ILE A 54 4.47 -2.86 -8.13
N GLU A 55 3.71 -3.56 -8.97
CA GLU A 55 3.57 -3.27 -10.39
C GLU A 55 2.10 -3.18 -10.76
N CYS A 56 1.74 -2.14 -11.49
CA CYS A 56 0.42 -1.96 -12.04
C CYS A 56 0.32 -2.68 -13.38
N ILE A 57 -0.60 -3.64 -13.49
CA ILE A 57 -0.78 -4.48 -14.66
C ILE A 57 -2.18 -4.27 -15.25
N GLU A 58 -2.32 -4.47 -16.56
CA GLU A 58 -3.61 -4.48 -17.23
C GLU A 58 -4.07 -5.93 -17.40
N ASN A 59 -5.27 -6.24 -16.92
CA ASN A 59 -5.83 -7.58 -17.06
C ASN A 59 -6.56 -7.77 -18.38
N VAL A 60 -7.02 -8.99 -18.64
CA VAL A 60 -7.67 -9.38 -19.91
C VAL A 60 -8.95 -8.59 -20.23
N ASN A 61 -9.55 -7.94 -19.24
CA ASN A 61 -10.75 -7.10 -19.41
C ASN A 61 -10.41 -5.61 -19.61
N GLY A 62 -9.12 -5.26 -19.70
CA GLY A 62 -8.66 -3.87 -19.75
C GLY A 62 -8.75 -3.15 -18.40
N ASN A 63 -9.00 -3.89 -17.31
CA ASN A 63 -9.02 -3.31 -15.97
C ASN A 63 -7.61 -3.29 -15.38
N THR A 64 -7.39 -2.32 -14.50
CA THR A 64 -6.13 -2.18 -13.78
C THR A 64 -6.11 -3.07 -12.53
N ASP A 65 -5.10 -3.91 -12.44
CA ASP A 65 -4.76 -4.73 -11.28
C ASP A 65 -3.34 -4.39 -10.80
N PHE A 66 -2.96 -4.91 -9.63
CA PHE A 66 -1.67 -4.68 -9.01
C PHE A 66 -1.02 -6.01 -8.63
N ARG A 67 0.12 -6.32 -9.23
CA ARG A 67 1.03 -7.38 -8.79
C ARG A 67 1.81 -6.84 -7.60
N VAL A 68 1.77 -7.55 -6.48
CA VAL A 68 2.50 -7.22 -5.27
C VAL A 68 3.41 -8.39 -4.94
N TRP A 69 4.69 -8.10 -4.77
CA TRP A 69 5.72 -9.07 -4.43
C TRP A 69 6.48 -8.63 -3.17
N ALA A 70 6.90 -9.59 -2.37
CA ALA A 70 7.85 -9.41 -1.30
C ALA A 70 8.79 -10.60 -1.20
N ASP A 71 10.04 -10.33 -0.81
CA ASP A 71 10.97 -11.38 -0.45
C ASP A 71 10.39 -12.23 0.71
N GLN A 72 10.36 -13.54 0.51
CA GLN A 72 9.72 -14.48 1.43
C GLN A 72 10.42 -14.51 2.79
N ASP A 73 11.74 -14.53 2.79
CA ASP A 73 12.56 -14.59 4.01
C ASP A 73 12.43 -13.30 4.83
N ILE A 74 12.19 -12.17 4.16
CA ILE A 74 12.02 -10.86 4.79
C ILE A 74 10.58 -10.63 5.27
N SER A 75 9.58 -11.04 4.48
CA SER A 75 8.17 -10.83 4.80
C SER A 75 7.67 -11.80 5.88
N CYS A 76 8.32 -12.96 5.99
CA CYS A 76 7.90 -14.11 6.80
C CYS A 76 6.46 -14.57 6.48
N LEU A 77 6.05 -14.44 5.21
CA LEU A 77 4.75 -14.87 4.71
C LEU A 77 4.92 -16.06 3.76
N ASP A 78 3.88 -16.88 3.65
CA ASP A 78 3.90 -18.03 2.74
C ASP A 78 3.81 -17.61 1.27
N ASP A 79 3.01 -16.57 0.99
CA ASP A 79 2.84 -16.02 -0.35
C ASP A 79 3.87 -14.92 -0.64
N GLU A 80 4.74 -15.16 -1.62
CA GLU A 80 5.73 -14.17 -2.09
C GLU A 80 5.15 -13.17 -3.11
N GLU A 81 4.11 -13.58 -3.85
CA GLU A 81 3.50 -12.78 -4.91
C GLU A 81 1.99 -13.00 -4.99
N LEU A 82 1.20 -11.92 -5.07
CA LEU A 82 -0.24 -11.97 -5.32
C LEU A 82 -0.69 -10.81 -6.21
N ILE A 83 -1.78 -11.03 -6.95
CA ILE A 83 -2.44 -10.01 -7.77
C ILE A 83 -3.72 -9.54 -7.08
N TYR A 84 -3.88 -8.23 -6.98
CA TYR A 84 -5.03 -7.56 -6.38
C TYR A 84 -5.74 -6.70 -7.40
N ASP A 85 -7.07 -6.74 -7.40
CA ASP A 85 -7.85 -5.77 -8.16
C ASP A 85 -7.64 -4.35 -7.60
N SER A 86 -7.86 -3.35 -8.46
CA SER A 86 -7.72 -1.94 -8.08
C SER A 86 -8.55 -1.54 -6.85
N ALA A 87 -9.76 -2.07 -6.68
CA ALA A 87 -10.60 -1.70 -5.54
C ALA A 87 -10.00 -2.17 -4.22
N THR A 88 -9.52 -3.41 -4.17
CA THR A 88 -8.83 -4.02 -3.04
C THR A 88 -7.53 -3.27 -2.74
N PHE A 89 -6.74 -2.99 -3.78
CA PHE A 89 -5.47 -2.28 -3.64
C PHE A 89 -5.67 -0.87 -3.06
N TYR A 90 -6.52 -0.04 -3.67
CA TYR A 90 -6.71 1.33 -3.21
C TYR A 90 -7.37 1.42 -1.83
N LYS A 91 -8.29 0.49 -1.51
CA LYS A 91 -8.84 0.39 -0.16
C LYS A 91 -7.75 0.07 0.87
N ALA A 92 -6.84 -0.85 0.56
CA ALA A 92 -5.73 -1.17 1.46
C ALA A 92 -4.75 0.01 1.64
N VAL A 93 -4.48 0.78 0.57
CA VAL A 93 -3.69 2.01 0.66
C VAL A 93 -4.35 3.00 1.61
N GLN A 94 -5.66 3.25 1.45
CA GLN A 94 -6.41 4.14 2.33
C GLN A 94 -6.36 3.67 3.79
N GLU A 95 -6.70 2.40 4.06
CA GLU A 95 -6.71 1.85 5.42
C GLU A 95 -5.33 1.92 6.08
N THR A 96 -4.27 1.71 5.31
CA THR A 96 -2.90 1.77 5.83
C THR A 96 -2.48 3.20 6.15
N LEU A 97 -2.83 4.17 5.31
CA LEU A 97 -2.62 5.60 5.56
C LEU A 97 -3.38 6.08 6.80
N GLU A 98 -4.66 5.73 6.92
CA GLU A 98 -5.48 6.05 8.09
C GLU A 98 -4.90 5.44 9.37
N ALA A 99 -4.47 4.18 9.32
CA ALA A 99 -3.80 3.52 10.44
C ALA A 99 -2.49 4.24 10.82
N TYR A 100 -1.69 4.65 9.83
CA TYR A 100 -0.46 5.41 10.05
C TYR A 100 -0.75 6.78 10.69
N ALA A 101 -1.81 7.48 10.26
CA ALA A 101 -2.22 8.77 10.85
C ALA A 101 -2.61 8.64 12.33
N VAL A 102 -3.31 7.56 12.70
CA VAL A 102 -3.65 7.27 14.09
C VAL A 102 -2.40 7.00 14.93
N ALA A 103 -1.43 6.27 14.38
CA ALA A 103 -0.18 5.96 15.08
C ALA A 103 0.79 7.15 15.14
N HIS A 104 0.71 8.08 14.19
CA HIS A 104 1.59 9.24 14.07
C HIS A 104 0.78 10.54 13.92
N PRO A 105 0.11 11.02 14.98
CA PRO A 105 -0.80 12.18 14.90
C PRO A 105 -0.16 13.45 14.34
N ALA A 106 1.16 13.65 14.54
CA ALA A 106 1.90 14.79 13.97
C ALA A 106 1.92 14.81 12.43
N ARG A 107 1.68 13.67 11.78
CA ARG A 107 1.65 13.49 10.32
C ARG A 107 0.22 13.39 9.77
N ALA A 108 -0.81 13.42 10.63
CA ALA A 108 -2.20 13.20 10.23
C ALA A 108 -2.70 14.23 9.20
N GLY A 109 -2.24 15.49 9.29
CA GLY A 109 -2.57 16.53 8.30
C GLY A 109 -2.06 16.20 6.90
N GLU A 110 -0.78 15.86 6.78
CA GLU A 110 -0.15 15.43 5.52
C GLU A 110 -0.88 14.21 4.93
N ILE A 111 -1.23 13.24 5.76
CA ILE A 111 -1.93 12.03 5.31
C ILE A 111 -3.33 12.34 4.79
N ALA A 112 -4.07 13.24 5.44
CA ALA A 112 -5.38 13.67 4.96
C ALA A 112 -5.29 14.35 3.59
N GLU A 113 -4.24 15.16 3.36
CA GLU A 113 -3.97 15.76 2.06
C GLU A 113 -3.65 14.71 0.99
N ILE A 114 -2.83 13.71 1.32
CA ILE A 114 -2.50 12.58 0.42
C ILE A 114 -3.75 11.80 0.02
N ILE A 115 -4.59 11.42 1.00
CA ILE A 115 -5.84 10.68 0.75
C ILE A 115 -6.71 11.44 -0.23
N LYS A 116 -6.86 12.76 -0.03
CA LYS A 116 -7.67 13.62 -0.89
C LYS A 116 -7.03 13.80 -2.27
N PHE A 117 -5.71 13.99 -2.35
CA PHE A 117 -4.98 14.21 -3.60
C PHE A 117 -5.12 13.02 -4.55
N TYR A 118 -5.03 11.79 -4.02
CA TYR A 118 -5.21 10.56 -4.80
C TYR A 118 -6.67 10.11 -4.91
N GLY A 119 -7.64 10.85 -4.36
CA GLY A 119 -9.07 10.51 -4.40
C GLY A 119 -9.43 9.21 -3.68
N LEU A 120 -8.64 8.81 -2.69
CA LEU A 120 -8.84 7.55 -1.94
C LEU A 120 -10.08 7.63 -1.04
N ASP A 121 -10.53 8.82 -0.67
CA ASP A 121 -11.76 9.07 0.10
C ASP A 121 -13.05 8.82 -0.70
N LEU A 122 -12.96 8.70 -2.03
CA LEU A 122 -14.10 8.43 -2.90
C LEU A 122 -14.39 6.93 -3.06
N ILE A 123 -13.53 6.07 -2.51
CA ILE A 123 -13.68 4.61 -2.56
C ILE A 123 -14.78 4.20 -1.59
N LYS A 124 -15.88 3.67 -2.12
CA LYS A 124 -17.02 3.23 -1.30
C LYS A 124 -16.62 2.01 -0.47
N LYS A 125 -16.97 2.04 0.82
CA LYS A 125 -16.66 0.98 1.80
C LYS A 125 -17.28 -0.37 1.48
#